data_AF-A0A0B1SFG8-F1
#
_entry.id   AF-A0A0B1SFG8-F1
#
_cell.length_a   1.000
_cell.length_b   1.000
_cell.length_c   1.000
_cell.angle_alpha   90.00
_cell.angle_beta   90.00
_cell.angle_gamma   90.00
#
_symmetry.space_group_name_H-M   'P 1'
#
loop_
_entity.id
_entity.type
_entity.pdbx_description
1 polymer ?
#
loop_
_entity_poly.entity_id
_entity_poly.type
_entity_poly.pdbx_seq_one_letter_code
_entity_poly.pdbx_strand_id
1 'polypeptide(L)'
;MARRDELEELKNYGFDVAFTEQLDFCGVGVIRYLGIQNLLWLSSTTIMDAVSYNLGIPSPTSCVPSTEENDKSDVMTFWERAHNFFMHLAAIVIHRKGTDLTTEVFRKIDPNFPHVREIAANASLSFINADEMFDFPRPIIHKNIYIGGLGIGEPKPLDKVSMKLVTHFCS
;
A
#
# COMPACT_ATOMS: atom_id res chain seq x y z
N MET A 1 -7.73 17.17 -18.68
CA MET A 1 -8.69 16.42 -17.82
C MET A 1 -10.08 16.75 -18.31
N ALA A 2 -10.88 15.73 -18.65
CA ALA A 2 -12.20 15.91 -19.27
C ALA A 2 -13.33 16.28 -18.29
N ARG A 3 -13.09 16.20 -16.98
CA ARG A 3 -14.09 16.39 -15.90
C ARG A 3 -13.56 17.29 -14.78
N ARG A 4 -13.09 18.49 -15.13
CA ARG A 4 -12.57 19.43 -14.13
C ARG A 4 -13.66 19.99 -13.22
N ASP A 5 -14.86 20.15 -13.75
CA ASP A 5 -15.99 20.72 -13.01
C ASP A 5 -16.37 19.84 -11.80
N GLU A 6 -16.30 18.52 -11.96
CA GLU A 6 -16.51 17.54 -10.86
C GLU A 6 -15.43 17.68 -9.75
N LEU A 7 -14.17 17.96 -10.10
CA LEU A 7 -13.09 18.15 -9.12
C LEU A 7 -13.25 19.45 -8.33
N GLU A 8 -13.71 20.52 -8.97
CA GLU A 8 -14.01 21.77 -8.28
C GLU A 8 -15.22 21.62 -7.35
N GLU A 9 -16.22 20.82 -7.74
CA GLU A 9 -17.33 20.48 -6.85
C GLU A 9 -16.83 19.71 -5.62
N LEU A 10 -16.00 18.68 -5.81
CA LEU A 10 -15.36 17.92 -4.72
C LEU A 10 -14.57 18.80 -3.76
N LYS A 11 -13.87 19.80 -4.30
CA LYS A 11 -13.12 20.77 -3.51
C LYS A 11 -14.04 21.64 -2.65
N ASN A 12 -15.23 22.00 -3.16
CA ASN A 12 -16.20 22.81 -2.44
C ASN A 12 -16.85 22.08 -1.25
N TYR A 13 -16.87 20.74 -1.24
CA TYR A 13 -17.35 19.99 -0.06
C TYR A 13 -16.44 20.14 1.16
N GLY A 14 -15.16 20.51 0.97
CA GLY A 14 -14.26 20.84 2.08
C GLY A 14 -13.89 19.65 2.97
N PHE A 15 -13.54 18.50 2.38
CA PHE A 15 -13.15 17.31 3.14
C PHE A 15 -11.88 17.54 3.99
N ASP A 16 -11.92 17.11 5.25
CA ASP A 16 -10.78 17.20 6.17
C ASP A 16 -9.74 16.11 5.96
N VAL A 17 -10.16 14.94 5.45
CA VAL A 17 -9.39 13.70 5.39
C VAL A 17 -9.71 12.95 4.10
N ALA A 18 -8.71 12.34 3.48
CA ALA A 18 -8.88 11.48 2.32
C ALA A 18 -8.11 10.17 2.45
N PHE A 19 -8.71 9.11 1.91
CA PHE A 19 -8.12 7.77 1.83
C PHE A 19 -7.73 7.48 0.38
N THR A 20 -6.58 6.85 0.17
CA THR A 20 -6.17 6.36 -1.15
C THR A 20 -5.47 5.02 -1.03
N GLU A 21 -5.66 4.17 -2.04
CA GLU A 21 -5.01 2.88 -2.13
C GLU A 21 -3.52 3.04 -2.49
N GLN A 22 -2.65 2.24 -1.88
CA GLN A 22 -1.19 2.30 -2.05
C GLN A 22 -0.70 1.89 -3.46
N LEU A 23 -1.56 1.22 -4.24
CA LEU A 23 -1.29 0.76 -5.61
C LEU A 23 -1.21 1.89 -6.63
N ASP A 24 -1.90 3.02 -6.42
CA ASP A 24 -1.97 4.11 -7.39
C ASP A 24 -1.74 5.49 -6.76
N PHE A 25 -0.71 6.18 -7.26
CA PHE A 25 -0.32 7.52 -6.80
C PHE A 25 -1.14 8.63 -7.47
N CYS A 26 -1.99 8.33 -8.47
CA CYS A 26 -2.85 9.34 -9.06
C CYS A 26 -3.83 9.93 -8.03
N GLY A 27 -4.34 9.09 -7.13
CA GLY A 27 -5.22 9.48 -6.03
C GLY A 27 -4.56 10.49 -5.10
N VAL A 28 -3.28 10.27 -4.76
CA VAL A 28 -2.46 11.22 -3.98
C VAL A 28 -2.42 12.60 -4.63
N GLY A 29 -2.22 12.63 -5.95
CA GLY A 29 -2.18 13.87 -6.71
C GLY A 29 -3.53 14.61 -6.68
N VAL A 30 -4.63 13.88 -6.86
CA VAL A 30 -5.98 14.45 -6.78
C VAL A 30 -6.27 14.99 -5.38
N ILE A 31 -5.96 14.24 -4.32
CA ILE A 31 -6.19 14.67 -2.94
C ILE A 31 -5.46 15.98 -2.65
N ARG A 32 -4.20 16.11 -3.09
CA ARG A 32 -3.44 17.35 -2.93
C ARG A 32 -4.03 18.50 -3.76
N TYR A 33 -4.52 18.22 -4.97
CA TYR A 33 -5.21 19.19 -5.82
C TYR A 33 -6.47 19.73 -5.14
N LEU A 34 -7.22 18.88 -4.44
CA LEU A 34 -8.39 19.26 -3.64
C LEU A 34 -8.01 20.08 -2.39
N GLY A 35 -6.72 20.23 -2.07
CA GLY A 35 -6.23 21.00 -0.93
C GLY A 35 -6.19 20.23 0.39
N ILE A 36 -6.48 18.93 0.37
CA ILE A 36 -6.51 18.07 1.55
C ILE A 36 -5.07 17.71 1.95
N GLN A 37 -4.72 17.92 3.22
CA GLN A 37 -3.40 17.61 3.77
C GLN A 37 -3.36 16.28 4.52
N ASN A 38 -4.49 15.87 5.12
CA ASN A 38 -4.58 14.64 5.90
C ASN A 38 -4.85 13.46 4.96
N LEU A 39 -3.76 12.92 4.43
CA LEU A 39 -3.76 11.74 3.58
C LEU A 39 -3.57 10.47 4.41
N LEU A 40 -4.46 9.50 4.22
CA LEU A 40 -4.39 8.17 4.82
C LEU A 40 -4.16 7.14 3.71
N TRP A 41 -3.11 6.35 3.84
CA TRP A 41 -2.88 5.20 2.97
C TRP A 41 -3.80 4.06 3.38
N LEU A 42 -4.39 3.41 2.39
CA LEU A 42 -5.04 2.12 2.53
C LEU A 42 -4.24 1.10 1.72
N SER A 43 -3.98 -0.03 2.34
CA SER A 43 -3.40 -1.19 1.68
C SER A 43 -4.38 -2.33 1.82
N SER A 44 -4.87 -2.83 0.67
CA SER A 44 -5.72 -4.03 0.63
C SER A 44 -4.99 -5.31 1.03
N THR A 45 -3.66 -5.33 0.91
CA THR A 45 -2.78 -6.47 1.18
C THR A 45 -1.59 -6.04 2.06
N THR A 46 -0.43 -6.70 1.92
CA THR A 46 0.84 -6.29 2.52
C THR A 46 1.35 -4.99 1.90
N ILE A 47 2.14 -4.21 2.65
CA ILE A 47 2.70 -2.95 2.14
C ILE A 47 3.69 -3.18 0.98
N MET A 48 3.47 -2.48 -0.14
CA MET A 48 4.29 -2.60 -1.35
C MET A 48 5.71 -2.08 -1.14
N ASP A 49 6.67 -2.55 -1.95
CA ASP A 49 8.07 -2.16 -1.83
C ASP A 49 8.29 -0.68 -2.13
N ALA A 50 7.65 -0.17 -3.18
CA ALA A 50 7.74 1.25 -3.54
C ALA A 50 7.16 2.17 -2.45
N VAL A 51 6.09 1.74 -1.79
CA VAL A 51 5.42 2.49 -0.71
C VAL A 51 6.27 2.44 0.56
N SER A 52 6.77 1.26 0.91
CA SER A 52 7.76 1.06 1.98
C SER A 52 8.97 1.96 1.81
N TYR A 53 9.51 2.02 0.58
CA TYR A 53 10.66 2.85 0.24
C TYR A 53 10.35 4.34 0.42
N ASN A 54 9.19 4.81 -0.05
CA ASN A 54 8.76 6.20 0.12
C ASN A 54 8.50 6.58 1.59
N LEU A 55 8.02 5.63 2.40
CA LEU A 55 7.80 5.81 3.84
C LEU A 55 9.09 5.67 4.67
N GLY A 56 10.22 5.32 4.04
CA GLY A 56 11.50 5.14 4.73
C GLY A 56 11.60 3.83 5.54
N ILE A 57 10.73 2.86 5.27
CA ILE A 57 10.73 1.55 5.92
C ILE A 57 11.75 0.65 5.22
N PRO A 58 12.80 0.16 5.92
CA PRO A 58 13.79 -0.73 5.32
C PRO A 58 13.17 -2.09 5.02
N SER A 59 13.30 -2.57 3.78
CA SER A 59 12.89 -3.94 3.40
C SER A 59 14.12 -4.72 2.93
N PRO A 60 14.80 -5.46 3.82
CA PRO A 60 16.02 -6.18 3.45
C PRO A 60 15.68 -7.35 2.53
N THR A 61 15.93 -7.17 1.24
CA THR A 61 15.70 -8.17 0.16
C THR A 61 16.47 -9.48 0.35
N SER A 62 17.39 -9.54 1.31
CA SER A 62 18.02 -10.79 1.72
C SER A 62 17.02 -11.73 2.40
N CYS A 63 16.12 -11.22 3.24
CA CYS A 63 15.20 -12.05 4.06
C CYS A 63 13.72 -11.74 3.80
N VAL A 64 13.41 -10.58 3.20
CA VAL A 64 12.05 -10.18 2.87
C VAL A 64 11.87 -10.32 1.36
N PRO A 65 11.00 -11.23 0.89
CA PRO A 65 10.64 -11.27 -0.51
C PRO A 65 9.88 -10.01 -0.89
N SER A 66 10.15 -9.50 -2.09
CA SER A 66 9.38 -8.45 -2.73
C SER A 66 7.92 -8.89 -2.79
N THR A 67 7.01 -8.05 -2.32
CA THR A 67 5.58 -8.35 -2.37
C THR A 67 5.00 -8.27 -3.78
N GLU A 68 5.78 -7.73 -4.72
CA GLU A 68 5.35 -7.42 -6.08
C GLU A 68 5.89 -8.50 -7.04
N GLU A 69 4.97 -9.31 -7.57
CA GLU A 69 5.25 -10.30 -8.64
C GLU A 69 6.34 -11.33 -8.30
N ASN A 70 6.46 -11.72 -7.02
CA ASN A 70 7.47 -12.68 -6.58
C ASN A 70 6.86 -13.86 -5.79
N ASP A 71 6.95 -15.06 -6.36
CA ASP A 71 6.41 -16.30 -5.75
C ASP A 71 7.42 -16.98 -4.81
N LYS A 72 8.35 -16.23 -4.23
CA LYS A 72 9.43 -16.77 -3.38
C LYS A 72 9.07 -16.64 -1.90
N SER A 73 9.39 -17.68 -1.13
CA SER A 73 9.23 -17.70 0.32
C SER A 73 10.25 -16.79 1.01
N ASP A 74 10.08 -16.60 2.31
CA ASP A 74 11.06 -16.07 3.26
C ASP A 74 12.38 -16.90 3.30
N VAL A 75 12.32 -18.20 3.01
CA VAL A 75 13.49 -19.07 2.88
C VAL A 75 13.95 -19.11 1.42
N MET A 76 14.95 -18.30 1.09
CA MET A 76 15.53 -18.20 -0.25
C MET A 76 16.99 -18.70 -0.32
N THR A 77 17.31 -19.42 -1.41
CA THR A 77 18.69 -19.70 -1.82
C THR A 77 19.41 -18.43 -2.31
N PHE A 78 20.74 -18.48 -2.49
CA PHE A 78 21.52 -17.32 -2.95
C PHE A 78 20.99 -16.73 -4.28
N TRP A 79 20.67 -17.58 -5.25
CA TRP A 79 20.15 -17.14 -6.55
C TRP A 79 18.75 -16.57 -6.47
N GLU A 80 17.91 -17.10 -5.59
CA GLU A 80 16.57 -16.57 -5.35
C GLU A 80 16.64 -15.20 -4.64
N ARG A 81 17.61 -14.98 -3.77
CA ARG A 81 17.88 -13.66 -3.19
C ARG A 81 18.34 -12.65 -4.25
N ALA A 82 19.18 -13.08 -5.19
CA ALA A 82 19.60 -12.23 -6.31
C ALA A 82 18.42 -11.87 -7.22
N HIS A 83 17.55 -12.83 -7.51
CA HIS A 83 16.30 -12.59 -8.25
C HIS A 83 15.37 -11.64 -7.48
N ASN A 84 15.17 -11.88 -6.18
CA ASN A 84 14.35 -11.02 -5.32
C ASN A 84 14.86 -9.58 -5.30
N PHE A 85 16.17 -9.39 -5.18
CA PHE A 85 16.80 -8.07 -5.24
C PHE A 85 16.55 -7.38 -6.58
N PHE A 86 16.64 -8.12 -7.69
CA PHE A 86 16.33 -7.60 -9.02
C PHE A 86 14.87 -7.17 -9.14
N MET A 87 13.93 -8.02 -8.69
CA MET A 87 12.49 -7.71 -8.69
C MET A 87 12.18 -6.47 -7.86
N HIS A 88 12.75 -6.37 -6.65
CA HIS A 88 12.60 -5.21 -5.78
C HIS A 88 13.10 -3.91 -6.45
N LEU A 89 14.27 -3.95 -7.10
CA LEU A 89 14.78 -2.80 -7.84
C LEU A 89 13.90 -2.44 -9.04
N ALA A 90 13.42 -3.43 -9.79
CA ALA A 90 12.53 -3.22 -10.92
C ALA A 90 11.23 -2.56 -10.47
N ALA A 91 10.63 -3.04 -9.38
CA ALA A 91 9.43 -2.47 -8.79
C ALA A 91 9.63 -1.00 -8.41
N ILE A 92 10.74 -0.67 -7.74
CA ILE A 92 11.08 0.73 -7.39
C ILE A 92 11.22 1.59 -8.65
N VAL A 93 11.92 1.12 -9.69
CA VAL A 93 12.14 1.90 -10.92
C VAL A 93 10.83 2.15 -11.66
N ILE A 94 9.99 1.13 -11.80
CA ILE A 94 8.67 1.22 -12.44
C ILE A 94 7.80 2.24 -11.71
N HIS A 95 7.70 2.13 -10.39
CA HIS A 95 6.91 3.04 -9.58
C HIS A 95 7.47 4.46 -9.63
N ARG A 96 8.80 4.65 -9.59
CA ARG A 96 9.39 5.99 -9.73
C ARG A 96 9.00 6.63 -11.05
N LYS A 97 9.13 5.91 -12.16
CA LYS A 97 8.73 6.42 -13.48
C LYS A 97 7.23 6.75 -13.53
N GLY A 98 6.38 5.90 -12.95
CA GLY A 98 4.93 6.15 -12.84
C GLY A 98 4.62 7.43 -12.05
N THR A 99 5.30 7.64 -10.92
CA THR A 99 5.14 8.84 -10.09
C THR A 99 5.66 10.10 -10.76
N ASP A 100 6.75 10.01 -11.53
CA ASP A 100 7.32 11.14 -12.26
C ASP A 100 6.32 11.59 -13.37
N LEU A 101 5.79 10.63 -14.15
CA LEU A 101 4.76 10.90 -15.15
C LEU A 101 3.47 11.49 -14.55
N THR A 102 3.04 10.97 -13.40
CA THR A 102 1.87 11.49 -12.69
C THR A 102 2.12 12.93 -12.25
N THR A 103 3.30 13.21 -11.69
CA THR A 103 3.70 14.56 -11.29
C THR A 103 3.70 15.53 -12.48
N GLU A 104 4.22 15.11 -13.64
CA GLU A 104 4.19 15.93 -14.86
C GLU A 104 2.77 16.29 -15.30
N VAL A 105 1.81 15.36 -15.17
CA VAL A 105 0.40 15.63 -15.49
C VAL A 105 -0.18 16.71 -14.59
N PHE A 106 0.08 16.65 -13.27
CA PHE A 106 -0.38 17.69 -12.34
C PHE A 106 0.36 19.01 -12.54
N ARG A 107 1.66 18.98 -12.88
CA ARG A 107 2.45 20.20 -13.16
C ARG A 107 2.01 20.96 -14.41
N LYS A 108 1.36 20.28 -15.37
CA LYS A 108 0.69 20.96 -16.50
C LYS A 108 -0.49 21.83 -16.06
N ILE A 109 -1.04 21.59 -14.88
CA ILE A 109 -2.18 22.32 -14.31
C ILE A 109 -1.69 23.36 -13.30
N ASP A 110 -0.82 22.94 -12.38
CA ASP A 110 -0.16 23.79 -11.40
C ASP A 110 1.37 23.62 -11.50
N PRO A 111 2.10 24.57 -12.11
CA PRO A 111 3.55 24.45 -12.28
C PRO A 111 4.33 24.22 -10.97
N ASN A 112 3.79 24.62 -9.83
CA ASN A 112 4.43 24.49 -8.52
C ASN A 112 3.99 23.23 -7.75
N PHE A 113 3.28 22.31 -8.42
CA PHE A 113 2.78 21.10 -7.77
C PHE A 113 3.94 20.25 -7.20
N PRO A 114 3.89 19.89 -5.91
CA PRO A 114 4.92 19.09 -5.26
C PRO A 114 4.98 17.69 -5.87
N HIS A 115 6.12 17.01 -5.73
CA HIS A 115 6.24 15.68 -6.31
C HIS A 115 5.28 14.70 -5.62
N VAL A 116 4.56 13.85 -6.36
CA VAL A 116 3.56 12.95 -5.73
C VAL A 116 4.16 12.02 -4.68
N ARG A 117 5.41 11.60 -4.87
CA ARG A 117 6.20 10.86 -3.86
C ARG A 117 6.44 11.64 -2.56
N GLU A 118 6.64 12.96 -2.63
CA GLU A 118 6.84 13.78 -1.42
C GLU A 118 5.54 13.88 -0.63
N ILE A 119 4.42 14.02 -1.33
CA ILE A 119 3.07 14.00 -0.74
C ILE A 119 2.82 12.62 -0.10
N ALA A 120 3.15 11.55 -0.82
CA ALA A 120 3.02 10.17 -0.35
C ALA A 120 3.83 9.89 0.93
N ALA A 121 5.07 10.35 0.97
CA ALA A 121 5.94 10.23 2.13
C ALA A 121 5.37 10.99 3.35
N ASN A 122 4.71 12.12 3.09
CA ASN A 122 4.08 12.97 4.11
C ASN A 122 2.64 12.58 4.49
N ALA A 123 2.18 11.38 4.12
CA ALA A 123 0.89 10.86 4.62
C ALA A 123 0.85 10.84 6.17
N SER A 124 -0.32 10.81 6.78
CA SER A 124 -0.43 10.82 8.25
C SER A 124 -0.35 9.40 8.83
N LEU A 125 -1.10 8.46 8.25
CA LEU A 125 -1.15 7.05 8.65
C LEU A 125 -1.28 6.15 7.42
N SER A 126 -0.97 4.88 7.60
CA SER A 126 -1.19 3.81 6.63
C SER A 126 -1.93 2.66 7.29
N PHE A 127 -3.11 2.33 6.80
CA PHE A 127 -3.87 1.17 7.24
C PHE A 127 -3.57 -0.02 6.35
N ILE A 128 -3.13 -1.11 6.96
CA ILE A 128 -2.72 -2.33 6.27
C ILE A 128 -3.75 -3.41 6.57
N ASN A 129 -4.49 -3.85 5.55
CA ASN A 129 -5.42 -4.96 5.65
C ASN A 129 -4.68 -6.32 5.58
N ALA A 130 -3.74 -6.50 6.50
CA ALA A 130 -3.05 -7.75 6.75
C ALA A 130 -2.95 -7.94 8.27
N ASP A 131 -2.74 -9.18 8.69
CA ASP A 131 -2.39 -9.48 10.06
C ASP A 131 -0.86 -9.49 10.18
N GLU A 132 -0.35 -8.76 11.17
CA GLU A 132 1.09 -8.59 11.41
C GLU A 132 1.82 -9.94 11.56
N MET A 133 1.17 -10.96 12.13
CA MET A 133 1.75 -12.28 12.34
C MET A 133 1.93 -13.09 11.06
N PHE A 134 1.17 -12.75 10.01
CA PHE A 134 1.20 -13.43 8.72
C PHE A 134 1.92 -12.61 7.63
N ASP A 135 2.38 -11.41 7.95
CA ASP A 135 3.19 -10.57 7.07
C ASP A 135 4.68 -10.96 7.16
N PHE A 136 5.45 -10.64 6.12
CA PHE A 136 6.89 -10.92 6.11
C PHE A 136 7.61 -10.07 7.16
N PRO A 137 8.72 -10.58 7.76
CA PRO A 137 9.41 -9.91 8.84
C PRO A 137 10.07 -8.62 8.35
N ARG A 138 9.41 -7.48 8.57
CA ARG A 138 9.89 -6.15 8.20
C ARG A 138 9.79 -5.20 9.39
N PRO A 139 10.64 -4.16 9.46
CA PRO A 139 10.52 -3.12 10.47
C PRO A 139 9.17 -2.41 10.38
N ILE A 140 8.47 -2.32 11.51
CA ILE A 140 7.18 -1.64 11.62
C ILE A 140 7.42 -0.23 12.14
N ILE A 141 6.73 0.75 11.55
CA ILE A 141 6.69 2.12 12.04
C ILE A 141 5.31 2.41 12.63
N HIS A 142 5.23 3.28 13.64
CA HIS A 142 3.97 3.67 14.30
C HIS A 142 2.93 4.31 13.35
N LYS A 143 3.36 4.65 12.13
CA LYS A 143 2.52 5.15 11.05
C LYS A 143 1.65 4.06 10.43
N ASN A 144 2.08 2.80 10.52
CA ASN A 144 1.40 1.65 9.96
C ASN A 144 0.51 1.01 11.02
N ILE A 145 -0.79 0.99 10.73
CA ILE A 145 -1.82 0.40 11.58
C ILE A 145 -2.35 -0.84 10.86
N TYR A 146 -2.07 -2.00 11.42
CA TYR A 146 -2.61 -3.26 10.90
C TYR A 146 -4.08 -3.39 11.32
N ILE A 147 -4.94 -3.57 10.32
CA ILE A 147 -6.39 -3.67 10.45
C ILE A 147 -6.91 -5.01 9.89
N GLY A 148 -6.04 -6.00 9.75
CA GLY A 148 -6.40 -7.35 9.35
C GLY A 148 -7.51 -7.92 10.24
N GLY A 149 -8.50 -8.57 9.61
CA GLY A 149 -9.64 -9.14 10.32
C GLY A 149 -10.76 -8.15 10.65
N LEU A 150 -10.71 -6.91 10.14
CA LEU A 150 -11.87 -6.02 10.16
C LEU A 150 -13.08 -6.70 9.52
N GLY A 151 -14.16 -6.83 10.30
CA GLY A 151 -15.41 -7.47 9.88
C GLY A 151 -15.57 -8.94 10.28
N ILE A 152 -14.59 -9.55 10.94
CA ILE A 152 -14.77 -10.87 11.57
C ILE A 152 -15.63 -10.70 12.83
N GLY A 153 -16.88 -11.19 12.76
CA GLY A 153 -17.78 -11.22 13.91
C GLY A 153 -17.37 -12.28 14.94
N GLU A 154 -18.02 -12.28 16.11
CA GLU A 154 -17.71 -13.28 17.12
C GLU A 154 -17.89 -14.71 16.59
N PRO A 155 -16.94 -15.62 16.88
CA PRO A 155 -17.01 -16.98 16.40
C PRO A 155 -18.25 -17.68 16.95
N LYS A 156 -19.13 -18.12 16.07
CA LYS A 156 -20.28 -18.94 16.44
C LYS A 156 -19.82 -20.38 16.65
N PRO A 157 -20.37 -21.10 17.65
CA PRO A 157 -20.05 -22.51 17.85
C PRO A 157 -20.40 -23.31 16.59
N LEU A 158 -19.45 -24.12 16.13
CA LEU A 158 -19.61 -24.98 14.96
C LEU A 158 -20.70 -26.02 15.20
N ASP A 159 -21.51 -26.29 14.19
CA ASP A 159 -22.45 -27.39 14.21
C ASP A 159 -21.72 -28.74 14.14
N LYS A 160 -22.38 -29.80 14.62
CA LYS A 160 -21.77 -31.14 14.74
C LYS A 160 -21.27 -31.72 13.41
N VAL A 161 -21.81 -31.27 12.27
CA VAL A 161 -21.40 -31.74 10.94
C VAL A 161 -20.10 -31.05 10.52
N SER A 162 -20.04 -29.73 10.65
CA SER A 162 -18.81 -28.96 10.38
C SER A 162 -17.66 -29.37 11.29
N MET A 163 -17.94 -29.65 12.57
CA MET A 163 -16.92 -30.08 13.52
C MET A 163 -16.31 -31.45 13.15
N LYS A 164 -17.12 -32.40 12.66
CA LYS A 164 -16.61 -33.70 12.16
C LYS A 164 -15.74 -33.54 10.91
N LEU A 165 -16.12 -32.64 10.02
CA LEU A 165 -15.40 -32.38 8.77
C LEU A 165 -14.01 -31.79 9.06
N VAL A 166 -13.92 -30.81 9.96
CA VAL A 166 -12.64 -30.22 10.40
C VAL A 166 -11.74 -31.29 11.05
N THR A 167 -12.28 -32.13 11.93
CA THR A 167 -11.47 -33.20 12.56
C THR A 167 -10.96 -34.25 11.58
N HIS A 168 -11.68 -34.50 10.48
CA HIS A 168 -11.27 -35.49 9.48
C HIS A 168 -10.22 -34.94 8.50
N PHE A 169 -10.16 -33.63 8.29
CA PHE A 169 -9.15 -32.97 7.46
C PHE A 169 -7.88 -32.56 8.22
N CYS A 170 -7.96 -32.43 9.55
CA CYS A 170 -6.81 -32.13 10.42
C CYS A 170 -6.13 -33.37 11.02
N SER A 171 -6.52 -34.59 10.61
CA SER A 171 -5.80 -35.83 10.95
C SER A 171 -5.02 -36.34 9.74
#